data_AF-A0A7T5EZ52-F1
#
_entry.id   AF-A0A7T5EZ52-F1
#
_cell.length_a   1.000
_cell.length_b   1.000
_cell.length_c   1.000
_cell.angle_alpha   90.00
_cell.angle_beta   90.00
_cell.angle_gamma   90.00
#
_symmetry.space_group_name_H-M   'P 1'
#
loop_
_entity.id
_entity.type
_entity.pdbx_description
1 polymer ?
#
loop_
_entity_poly.entity_id
_entity_poly.type
_entity_poly.pdbx_seq_one_letter_code
_entity_poly.pdbx_strand_id
1 'polypeptide(L)'
;MAGITGNHIYLVKLVQLNASTGKPQTSTPHVYALAQRLKAPDAIEAGYIIYRKPYYYLFTSFGLCCRGVNSTYHIMVGRSKTVTGAYVDKSGKRLLQGGGTEVLKSQGNMIGPGGQSIYKHGSTYYMVYHYYDAKEAGAARLQIRKLSWTPSGWPTAGKPIVPVP
;
A
#
# COMPACT_ATOMS: atom_id res chain seq x y z
N MET A 1 -17.05 -7.23 -6.66
CA MET A 1 -16.00 -6.82 -5.69
C MET A 1 -14.65 -7.30 -6.22
N ALA A 2 -13.51 -6.76 -5.77
CA ALA A 2 -12.20 -7.22 -6.22
C ALA A 2 -11.38 -7.69 -5.02
N GLY A 3 -10.80 -8.88 -5.12
CA GLY A 3 -9.95 -9.47 -4.09
C GLY A 3 -8.49 -9.29 -4.47
N ILE A 4 -7.67 -8.80 -3.53
CA ILE A 4 -6.22 -8.71 -3.69
C ILE A 4 -5.61 -9.93 -3.02
N THR A 5 -4.85 -10.72 -3.77
CA THR A 5 -4.17 -11.91 -3.25
C THR A 5 -2.68 -11.86 -3.60
N GLY A 6 -1.84 -12.36 -2.70
CA GLY A 6 -0.39 -12.50 -2.91
C GLY A 6 0.16 -13.58 -1.98
N ASN A 7 0.77 -14.62 -2.56
CA ASN A 7 1.35 -15.76 -1.82
C ASN A 7 2.87 -15.91 -2.03
N HIS A 8 3.51 -14.87 -2.55
CA HIS A 8 4.96 -14.69 -2.58
C HIS A 8 5.20 -13.19 -2.36
N ILE A 9 6.15 -12.83 -1.49
CA ILE A 9 6.43 -11.45 -1.03
C ILE A 9 6.99 -10.55 -2.16
N TYR A 10 6.64 -10.80 -3.42
CA TYR A 10 7.18 -10.15 -4.60
C TYR A 10 6.11 -9.73 -5.62
N LEU A 11 4.83 -10.06 -5.41
CA LEU A 11 3.77 -9.79 -6.39
C LEU A 11 2.39 -9.55 -5.75
N VAL A 12 1.71 -8.52 -6.23
CA VAL A 12 0.32 -8.18 -5.88
C VAL A 12 -0.59 -8.47 -7.07
N LYS A 13 -1.64 -9.28 -6.85
CA LYS A 13 -2.60 -9.70 -7.87
C LYS A 13 -4.03 -9.24 -7.54
N LEU A 14 -4.88 -9.20 -8.55
CA LEU A 14 -6.30 -8.87 -8.45
C LEU A 14 -7.15 -9.93 -9.15
N VAL A 15 -8.22 -10.36 -8.48
CA VAL A 15 -9.27 -11.20 -9.08
C VAL A 15 -10.64 -10.54 -8.90
N GLN A 16 -11.52 -10.75 -9.88
CA GLN A 16 -12.90 -10.33 -9.75
C GLN A 16 -13.68 -11.33 -8.89
N LEU A 17 -14.46 -10.80 -7.94
CA LEU A 17 -15.32 -11.56 -7.05
C LEU A 17 -16.79 -11.32 -7.39
N ASN A 18 -17.57 -12.38 -7.26
CA ASN A 18 -19.02 -12.32 -7.23
C ASN A 18 -19.48 -11.51 -6.02
N ALA A 19 -20.35 -10.52 -6.24
CA ALA A 19 -20.76 -9.58 -5.19
C ALA A 19 -21.64 -10.23 -4.11
N SER A 20 -22.44 -11.23 -4.46
CA SER A 20 -23.36 -11.88 -3.53
C SER A 20 -22.68 -12.94 -2.67
N THR A 21 -21.64 -13.61 -3.20
CA THR A 21 -21.00 -14.74 -2.51
C THR A 21 -19.62 -14.42 -1.96
N GLY A 22 -18.97 -13.34 -2.40
CA GLY A 22 -17.59 -13.02 -2.05
C GLY A 22 -16.53 -13.97 -2.64
N LYS A 23 -16.95 -15.00 -3.37
CA LYS A 23 -16.06 -15.96 -4.05
C LYS A 23 -15.57 -15.40 -5.40
N PRO A 24 -14.50 -15.96 -5.99
CA PRO A 24 -14.14 -15.65 -7.38
C PRO A 24 -15.33 -15.75 -8.33
N GLN A 25 -15.42 -14.81 -9.28
CA GLN A 25 -16.55 -14.70 -10.21
C GLN A 25 -16.75 -15.96 -11.07
N THR A 26 -15.66 -16.65 -11.40
CA THR A 26 -15.64 -17.92 -12.13
C THR A 26 -14.77 -18.93 -11.38
N SER A 27 -14.91 -20.22 -11.67
CA SER A 27 -14.06 -21.28 -11.12
C SER A 27 -12.59 -21.14 -11.55
N THR A 28 -12.35 -20.53 -12.72
CA THR A 28 -11.03 -20.19 -13.26
C THR A 28 -10.94 -18.68 -13.49
N PRO A 29 -10.79 -17.87 -12.43
CA PRO A 29 -10.80 -16.42 -12.55
C PRO A 29 -9.57 -15.93 -13.32
N HIS A 30 -9.76 -14.93 -14.18
CA HIS A 30 -8.63 -14.18 -14.70
C HIS A 30 -7.91 -13.45 -13.56
N VAL A 31 -6.59 -13.58 -13.50
CA VAL A 31 -5.76 -13.02 -12.44
C VAL A 31 -4.90 -11.89 -13.01
N TYR A 32 -5.19 -10.65 -12.61
CA TYR A 32 -4.43 -9.49 -13.05
C TYR A 32 -3.22 -9.29 -12.13
N ALA A 33 -2.01 -9.28 -12.68
CA ALA A 33 -0.82 -8.83 -11.96
C ALA A 33 -0.81 -7.29 -11.92
N LEU A 34 -0.67 -6.69 -10.74
CA LEU A 34 -0.75 -5.24 -10.57
C LEU A 34 0.58 -4.57 -10.26
N ALA A 35 1.40 -5.20 -9.42
CA ALA A 35 2.69 -4.65 -8.97
C ALA A 35 3.65 -5.78 -8.59
N GLN A 36 4.94 -5.61 -8.84
CA GLN A 36 5.96 -6.57 -8.43
C GLN A 36 7.28 -5.90 -8.06
N ARG A 37 8.09 -6.60 -7.26
CA ARG A 37 9.52 -6.31 -7.13
C ARG A 37 10.31 -7.32 -7.93
N LEU A 38 11.44 -6.88 -8.48
CA LEU A 38 12.20 -7.64 -9.48
C LEU A 38 13.39 -8.40 -8.90
N LYS A 39 13.80 -8.11 -7.65
CA LYS A 39 15.01 -8.67 -7.03
C LYS A 39 14.78 -8.88 -5.54
N ALA A 40 15.21 -10.01 -5.00
CA ALA A 40 15.36 -10.19 -3.56
C ALA A 40 16.55 -9.35 -3.04
N PRO A 41 16.53 -8.87 -1.78
CA PRO A 41 15.52 -9.05 -0.74
C PRO A 41 14.41 -7.98 -0.75
N ASP A 42 14.19 -7.31 -1.89
CA ASP A 42 13.23 -6.21 -2.00
C ASP A 42 11.82 -6.75 -2.21
N ALA A 43 11.05 -6.81 -1.13
CA ALA A 43 9.74 -7.42 -1.05
C ALA A 43 8.59 -6.43 -1.32
N ILE A 44 7.42 -6.93 -1.69
CA ILE A 44 6.15 -6.19 -1.82
C ILE A 44 4.98 -7.03 -1.29
N GLU A 45 4.13 -6.39 -0.51
CA GLU A 45 2.89 -6.98 0.02
C GLU A 45 1.88 -5.90 0.40
N ALA A 46 0.82 -6.28 1.15
CA ALA A 46 -0.19 -5.38 1.70
C ALA A 46 -0.86 -4.46 0.66
N GLY A 47 -1.34 -5.05 -0.45
CA GLY A 47 -2.04 -4.31 -1.50
C GLY A 47 -3.39 -3.76 -1.03
N TYR A 48 -3.61 -2.45 -1.19
CA TYR A 48 -4.87 -1.79 -0.86
C TYR A 48 -5.26 -0.78 -1.95
N ILE A 49 -6.46 -0.93 -2.54
CA ILE A 49 -6.92 -0.07 -3.64
C ILE A 49 -8.02 0.89 -3.16
N ILE A 50 -7.89 2.17 -3.52
CA ILE A 50 -8.97 3.14 -3.44
C ILE A 50 -9.24 3.79 -4.79
N TYR A 51 -10.48 4.24 -5.00
CA TYR A 51 -10.81 5.14 -6.10
C TYR A 51 -10.90 6.59 -5.62
N ARG A 52 -10.17 7.48 -6.30
CA ARG A 52 -10.28 8.93 -6.14
C ARG A 52 -10.19 9.56 -7.53
N LYS A 53 -11.31 10.08 -8.02
CA LYS A 53 -11.47 10.56 -9.40
C LYS A 53 -10.26 11.41 -9.84
N PRO A 54 -9.66 11.12 -11.02
CA PRO A 54 -10.06 10.09 -12.00
C PRO A 54 -9.32 8.74 -11.87
N TYR A 55 -8.60 8.48 -10.76
CA TYR A 55 -7.68 7.34 -10.67
C TYR A 55 -8.05 6.32 -9.58
N TYR A 56 -7.68 5.07 -9.83
CA TYR A 56 -7.46 4.07 -8.80
C TYR A 56 -6.03 4.21 -8.28
N TYR A 57 -5.86 4.17 -6.96
CA TYR A 57 -4.55 4.19 -6.30
C TYR A 57 -4.34 2.85 -5.63
N LEU A 58 -3.24 2.17 -5.98
CA LEU A 58 -2.80 0.95 -5.34
C LEU A 58 -1.69 1.30 -4.35
N PHE A 59 -1.98 1.19 -3.07
CA PHE A 59 -1.00 1.26 -2.00
C PHE A 59 -0.43 -0.13 -1.74
N THR A 60 0.86 -0.20 -1.46
CA THR A 60 1.60 -1.43 -1.14
C THR A 60 2.67 -1.12 -0.13
N SER A 61 3.09 -2.10 0.66
CA SER A 61 4.29 -1.96 1.48
C SER A 61 5.47 -2.66 0.81
N PHE A 62 6.60 -1.97 0.72
CA PHE A 62 7.87 -2.52 0.22
C PHE A 62 8.81 -2.83 1.38
N GLY A 63 9.80 -3.69 1.15
CA GLY A 63 10.80 -4.07 2.14
C GLY A 63 10.32 -5.17 3.09
N LEU A 64 10.99 -5.31 4.23
CA LEU A 64 10.78 -6.44 5.15
C LEU A 64 10.11 -6.00 6.45
N CYS A 65 8.91 -6.53 6.70
CA CYS A 65 8.24 -6.42 7.99
C CYS A 65 8.91 -7.32 9.04
N CYS A 66 8.41 -7.23 10.27
CA CYS A 66 8.48 -8.30 11.25
C CYS A 66 9.91 -8.56 11.77
N ARG A 67 10.76 -7.53 11.72
CA ARG A 67 12.15 -7.54 12.20
C ARG A 67 12.39 -6.47 13.27
N GLY A 68 11.32 -5.97 13.90
CA GLY A 68 11.38 -4.91 14.90
C GLY A 68 12.12 -3.68 14.36
N VAL A 69 13.13 -3.21 15.08
CA VAL A 69 13.95 -2.06 14.68
C VAL A 69 14.79 -2.28 13.42
N ASN A 70 14.92 -3.52 12.95
CA ASN A 70 15.63 -3.86 11.71
C ASN A 70 14.68 -3.94 10.49
N SER A 71 13.42 -3.57 10.64
CA SER A 71 12.47 -3.55 9.52
C SER A 71 12.77 -2.42 8.53
N THR A 72 12.78 -2.77 7.24
CA THR A 72 12.97 -1.83 6.11
C THR A 72 11.66 -1.44 5.44
N TYR A 73 10.55 -1.78 6.11
CA TYR A 73 9.20 -1.67 5.58
C TYR A 73 8.81 -0.20 5.32
N HIS A 74 8.19 0.09 4.19
CA HIS A 74 7.76 1.46 3.85
C HIS A 74 6.59 1.45 2.86
N ILE A 75 5.75 2.47 2.93
CA ILE A 75 4.49 2.56 2.18
C ILE A 75 4.73 3.25 0.84
N MET A 76 4.29 2.58 -0.22
CA MET A 76 4.41 3.00 -1.60
C MET A 76 3.04 3.11 -2.27
N VAL A 77 2.96 3.88 -3.35
CA VAL A 77 1.74 4.03 -4.14
C VAL A 77 2.00 4.11 -5.65
N GLY A 78 1.08 3.54 -6.41
CA GLY A 78 0.91 3.75 -7.84
C GLY A 78 -0.53 4.12 -8.19
N ARG A 79 -0.78 4.61 -9.40
CA ARG A 79 -2.14 4.90 -9.87
C ARG A 79 -2.43 4.43 -11.29
N SER A 80 -3.69 4.15 -11.58
CA SER A 80 -4.21 3.75 -12.89
C SER A 80 -5.58 4.40 -13.15
N LYS A 81 -5.98 4.56 -14.42
CA LYS A 81 -7.36 4.97 -14.77
C LYS A 81 -8.35 3.80 -14.69
N THR A 82 -7.86 2.57 -14.70
CA THR A 82 -8.62 1.31 -14.64
C THR A 82 -8.19 0.51 -13.43
N VAL A 83 -9.13 -0.16 -12.75
CA VAL A 83 -8.84 -0.94 -11.54
C VAL A 83 -7.87 -2.10 -11.80
N THR A 84 -7.87 -2.64 -13.02
CA THR A 84 -6.99 -3.73 -13.48
C THR A 84 -5.61 -3.25 -13.94
N GLY A 85 -5.34 -1.95 -13.91
CA GLY A 85 -4.06 -1.38 -14.35
C GLY A 85 -4.00 -1.09 -15.87
N ALA A 86 -2.84 -0.71 -16.40
CA ALA A 86 -1.54 -0.67 -15.74
C ALA A 86 -1.41 0.45 -14.68
N TYR A 87 -0.88 0.10 -13.51
CA TYR A 87 -0.50 1.08 -12.50
C TYR A 87 0.89 1.64 -12.82
N VAL A 88 1.04 2.97 -12.70
CA VAL A 88 2.32 3.68 -12.79
C VAL A 88 2.58 4.53 -11.55
N ASP A 89 3.86 4.80 -11.26
CA ASP A 89 4.27 5.73 -10.21
C ASP A 89 4.34 7.19 -10.72
N LYS A 90 4.77 8.12 -9.85
CA LYS A 90 4.85 9.56 -10.15
C LYS A 90 5.82 9.88 -11.28
N SER A 91 6.84 9.05 -11.49
CA SER A 91 7.79 9.19 -12.60
C SER A 91 7.30 8.54 -13.91
N GLY A 92 6.15 7.86 -13.88
CA GLY A 92 5.59 7.14 -15.02
C GLY A 92 6.08 5.69 -15.14
N LYS A 93 6.92 5.21 -14.22
CA LYS A 93 7.42 3.83 -14.26
C LYS A 93 6.32 2.86 -13.83
N ARG A 94 6.18 1.75 -14.57
CA ARG A 94 5.17 0.72 -14.28
C ARG A 94 5.45 0.03 -12.95
N LEU A 95 4.41 -0.21 -12.17
CA LEU A 95 4.51 -0.95 -10.89
C LEU A 95 4.96 -2.40 -11.13
N LEU A 96 4.61 -2.98 -12.27
CA LEU A 96 5.13 -4.29 -12.72
C LEU A 96 6.61 -4.26 -13.13
N GLN A 97 7.24 -3.10 -13.21
CA GLN A 97 8.67 -2.96 -13.50
C GLN A 97 9.43 -2.45 -12.26
N GLY A 98 8.85 -2.62 -11.06
CA GLY A 98 9.43 -2.13 -9.82
C GLY A 98 9.32 -0.62 -9.63
N GLY A 99 8.33 0.02 -10.25
CA GLY A 99 7.94 1.39 -9.90
C GLY A 99 7.34 1.47 -8.50
N GLY A 100 7.11 2.69 -8.02
CA GLY A 100 6.41 3.01 -6.77
C GLY A 100 6.77 4.40 -6.27
N THR A 101 5.78 5.17 -5.82
CA THR A 101 6.01 6.49 -5.19
C THR A 101 5.99 6.34 -3.68
N GLU A 102 7.04 6.75 -2.98
CA GLU A 102 7.09 6.73 -1.51
C GLU A 102 6.03 7.67 -0.90
N VAL A 103 5.23 7.13 0.01
CA VAL A 103 4.21 7.86 0.78
C VAL A 103 4.69 8.09 2.20
N LEU A 104 5.27 7.06 2.81
CA LEU A 104 5.78 7.10 4.17
C LEU A 104 6.86 6.04 4.38
N LYS A 105 7.98 6.45 4.96
CA LYS A 105 9.07 5.58 5.41
C LYS A 105 9.37 5.83 6.88
N SER A 106 10.34 5.10 7.44
CA SER A 106 10.81 5.30 8.81
C SER A 106 11.18 6.77 9.08
N GLN A 107 10.77 7.29 10.24
CA GLN A 107 11.05 8.65 10.70
C GLN A 107 11.21 8.65 12.22
N GLY A 108 12.36 9.09 12.72
CA GLY A 108 12.66 9.02 14.16
C GLY A 108 12.51 7.59 14.68
N ASN A 109 11.73 7.41 15.75
CA ASN A 109 11.49 6.09 16.35
C ASN A 109 10.40 5.27 15.65
N MET A 110 9.70 5.83 14.67
CA MET A 110 8.77 5.06 13.84
C MET A 110 9.56 4.28 12.79
N ILE A 111 9.77 2.99 13.03
CA ILE A 111 10.49 2.10 12.13
C ILE A 111 9.51 1.27 11.32
N GLY A 112 9.76 1.11 10.03
CA GLY A 112 9.06 0.11 9.22
C GLY A 112 7.55 0.35 9.07
N PRO A 113 7.04 1.56 8.76
CA PRO A 113 5.59 1.75 8.61
C PRO A 113 5.05 0.94 7.42
N GLY A 114 3.93 0.24 7.60
CA GLY A 114 3.26 -0.48 6.52
C GLY A 114 2.01 -1.24 6.93
N GLY A 115 1.61 -2.23 6.12
CA GLY A 115 0.36 -2.97 6.33
C GLY A 115 -0.88 -2.07 6.23
N GLN A 116 -0.80 -1.05 5.38
CA GLN A 116 -1.72 0.08 5.42
C GLN A 116 -3.11 -0.23 4.83
N SER A 117 -4.11 0.41 5.41
CA SER A 117 -5.44 0.58 4.81
C SER A 117 -5.76 2.07 4.67
N ILE A 118 -6.63 2.40 3.73
CA ILE A 118 -7.10 3.78 3.54
C ILE A 118 -8.59 3.88 3.83
N TYR A 119 -8.93 4.66 4.84
CA TYR A 119 -10.31 5.00 5.19
C TYR A 119 -10.69 6.36 4.63
N LYS A 120 -11.90 6.48 4.07
CA LYS A 120 -12.45 7.75 3.59
C LYS A 120 -13.63 8.16 4.45
N HIS A 121 -13.59 9.37 5.00
CA HIS A 121 -14.69 10.00 5.73
C HIS A 121 -15.00 11.34 5.07
N GLY A 122 -16.18 11.44 4.43
CA GLY A 122 -16.53 12.61 3.62
C GLY A 122 -15.49 12.88 2.52
N SER A 123 -14.89 14.07 2.51
CA SER A 123 -13.81 14.43 1.57
C SER A 123 -12.40 14.08 2.07
N THR A 124 -12.28 13.61 3.32
CA THR A 124 -10.99 13.36 3.96
C THR A 124 -10.60 11.89 3.84
N TYR A 125 -9.31 11.64 3.60
CA TYR A 125 -8.72 10.32 3.56
C TYR A 125 -7.76 10.15 4.73
N TYR A 126 -7.80 8.99 5.37
CA TYR A 126 -6.95 8.60 6.48
C TYR A 126 -6.19 7.33 6.09
N MET A 127 -4.88 7.33 6.31
CA MET A 127 -4.04 6.15 6.22
C MET A 127 -3.87 5.56 7.61
N VAL A 128 -4.31 4.33 7.79
CA VAL A 128 -4.19 3.55 9.02
C VAL A 128 -3.14 2.48 8.78
N TYR A 129 -2.12 2.41 9.62
CA TYR A 129 -0.96 1.55 9.40
C TYR A 129 -0.30 1.17 10.74
N HIS A 130 0.50 0.11 10.74
CA HIS A 130 1.35 -0.22 11.88
C HIS A 130 2.79 0.22 11.64
N TYR A 131 3.55 0.37 12.71
CA TYR A 131 5.01 0.58 12.69
C TYR A 131 5.65 -0.10 13.91
N TYR A 132 6.96 -0.21 13.94
CA TYR A 132 7.75 -0.70 15.08
C TYR A 132 8.37 0.48 15.83
N ASP A 133 8.12 0.59 17.13
CA ASP A 133 8.65 1.67 17.95
C ASP A 133 10.06 1.35 18.46
N ALA A 134 11.05 2.14 18.03
CA ALA A 134 12.44 1.95 18.44
C ALA A 134 12.69 2.18 19.94
N LYS A 135 11.87 3.00 20.62
CA LYS A 135 11.99 3.22 22.07
C LYS A 135 11.48 2.05 22.90
N GLU A 136 10.69 1.19 22.28
CA GLU A 136 10.09 0.02 22.92
C GLU A 136 10.58 -1.28 22.26
N ALA A 137 11.87 -1.35 21.95
CA ALA A 137 12.53 -2.53 21.40
C ALA A 137 11.86 -3.10 20.12
N GLY A 138 11.22 -2.23 19.33
CA GLY A 138 10.52 -2.62 18.09
C GLY A 138 9.12 -3.18 18.33
N ALA A 139 8.45 -2.86 19.43
CA ALA A 139 7.05 -3.20 19.64
C ALA A 139 6.16 -2.61 18.53
N ALA A 140 5.22 -3.40 18.02
CA ALA A 140 4.29 -2.95 16.99
C ALA A 140 3.27 -1.97 17.57
N ARG A 141 3.10 -0.81 16.94
CA ARG A 141 2.18 0.26 17.33
C ARG A 141 1.28 0.63 16.15
N LEU A 142 0.03 1.01 16.44
CA LEU A 142 -0.91 1.55 15.47
C LEU A 142 -0.67 3.06 15.29
N GLN A 143 -0.81 3.56 14.06
CA GLN A 143 -0.86 4.99 13.80
C GLN A 143 -1.87 5.32 12.70
N ILE A 144 -2.38 6.55 12.75
CA ILE A 144 -3.25 7.10 11.72
C ILE A 144 -2.67 8.45 11.26
N ARG A 145 -2.68 8.68 9.95
CA ARG A 145 -2.32 9.96 9.34
C ARG A 145 -3.41 10.39 8.38
N LYS A 146 -3.78 11.68 8.39
CA LYS A 146 -4.54 12.25 7.29
C LYS A 146 -3.69 12.18 6.01
N LEU A 147 -4.27 11.73 4.91
CA LEU A 147 -3.65 11.85 3.59
C LEU A 147 -4.00 13.20 2.97
N SER A 148 -2.97 13.93 2.57
CA SER A 148 -3.10 15.13 1.74
C SER A 148 -2.77 14.80 0.29
N TRP A 149 -3.26 15.59 -0.66
CA TRP A 149 -3.12 15.33 -2.08
C TRP A 149 -2.47 16.53 -2.76
N THR A 150 -1.39 16.30 -3.49
CA THR A 150 -0.75 17.33 -4.31
C THR A 150 -1.68 17.79 -5.45
N PRO A 151 -1.47 18.96 -6.06
CA PRO A 151 -2.23 19.39 -7.23
C PRO A 151 -2.20 18.37 -8.38
N SER A 152 -1.06 17.69 -8.55
CA SER A 152 -0.89 16.59 -9.52
C SER A 152 -1.60 15.28 -9.16
N GLY A 153 -2.29 15.23 -8.01
CA GLY A 153 -3.10 14.11 -7.56
C GLY A 153 -2.32 12.97 -6.91
N TRP A 154 -1.14 13.22 -6.35
CA TRP A 154 -0.38 12.21 -5.59
C TRP A 154 -0.61 12.37 -4.08
N PRO A 155 -0.79 11.26 -3.33
CA PRO A 155 -0.99 11.32 -1.89
C PRO A 155 0.33 11.63 -1.18
N THR A 156 0.21 12.26 -0.02
CA THR A 156 1.29 12.59 0.91
C THR A 156 0.81 12.29 2.32
N ALA A 157 1.66 11.65 3.13
CA ALA A 157 1.33 11.39 4.53
C ALA A 157 1.38 12.69 5.33
N GLY A 158 0.26 13.06 5.96
CA GLY A 158 0.20 14.18 6.89
C GLY A 158 0.88 13.88 8.22
N LYS A 159 0.63 14.75 9.21
CA LYS A 159 1.09 14.54 10.59
C LYS A 159 0.39 13.32 11.22
N PRO A 160 1.08 12.56 12.08
CA PRO A 160 0.46 11.50 12.87
C PRO A 160 -0.57 12.10 13.83
N ILE A 161 -1.67 11.39 14.08
CA ILE A 161 -2.74 11.88 14.96
C ILE A 161 -2.36 11.82 16.44
N VAL A 162 -1.42 10.94 16.79
CA VAL A 162 -0.74 10.91 18.09
C VAL A 162 0.76 11.05 17.87
N PRO A 163 1.50 11.72 18.76
CA PRO A 163 2.95 11.79 18.66
C PRO A 163 3.56 10.40 18.48
N VAL A 164 4.50 10.28 17.53
CA VAL A 164 5.40 9.12 17.52
C VAL A 164 6.34 9.33 18.70
N PRO A 165 6.49 8.34 19.59
CA PRO A 165 7.36 8.42 20.75
C PRO A 165 8.79 8.83 20.41
#